data_AF-A0A2A5NVJ9-F1
#
_entry.id   AF-A0A2A5NVJ9-F1
#
_cell.length_a   1.000
_cell.length_b   1.000
_cell.length_c   1.000
_cell.angle_alpha   90.00
_cell.angle_beta   90.00
_cell.angle_gamma   90.00
#
_symmetry.space_group_name_H-M   'P 1'
#
loop_
_entity.id
_entity.type
_entity.pdbx_description
1 polymer ?
#
loop_
_entity_poly.entity_id
_entity_poly.type
_entity_poly.pdbx_seq_one_letter_code
_entity_poly.pdbx_strand_id
1 'polypeptide(L)'
;MPDPSLVPSLDLQLTWRGTFGRIRFFDHRVTAETSFERDALTTVPMASVRGWRIEPCDFDAVCVEFVTDDDTYRVLLDTIDERLADHALRRVLGAPLPSAS
;
A
#
# COMPACT_ATOMS: atom_id res chain seq x y z
N MET A 1 -20.31 18.66 -11.14
CA MET A 1 -19.91 17.26 -10.85
C MET A 1 -18.73 17.30 -9.90
N PRO A 2 -18.64 16.39 -8.91
CA PRO A 2 -17.41 16.24 -8.14
C PRO A 2 -16.28 15.78 -9.07
N ASP A 3 -15.06 16.24 -8.80
CA ASP A 3 -13.88 15.82 -9.54
C ASP A 3 -13.61 14.33 -9.21
N PRO A 4 -13.66 13.42 -10.20
CA PRO A 4 -13.46 11.99 -9.97
C PRO A 4 -12.04 11.66 -9.46
N SER A 5 -11.07 12.57 -9.62
CA SER A 5 -9.72 12.40 -9.05
C SER A 5 -9.67 12.56 -7.52
N LEU A 6 -10.76 13.03 -6.90
CA LEU A 6 -10.89 13.20 -5.46
C LEU A 6 -11.53 11.99 -4.78
N VAL A 7 -12.19 11.10 -5.53
CA VAL A 7 -12.86 9.92 -4.98
C VAL A 7 -12.02 8.69 -5.33
N PRO A 8 -11.57 7.91 -4.33
CA PRO A 8 -10.84 6.68 -4.63
C PRO A 8 -11.78 5.67 -5.30
N SER A 9 -11.29 4.99 -6.33
CA SER A 9 -11.99 3.87 -6.97
C SER A 9 -11.92 2.60 -6.12
N LEU A 10 -10.90 2.50 -5.26
CA LEU A 10 -10.74 1.46 -4.26
C LEU A 10 -10.05 2.02 -3.02
N ASP A 11 -10.52 1.62 -1.85
CA ASP A 11 -9.98 2.04 -0.56
C ASP A 11 -9.84 0.82 0.34
N LEU A 12 -8.61 0.35 0.51
CA LEU A 12 -8.26 -0.78 1.36
C LEU A 12 -7.71 -0.26 2.66
N GLN A 13 -8.27 -0.69 3.79
CA GLN A 13 -7.85 -0.23 5.11
C GLN A 13 -7.88 -1.38 6.10
N LEU A 14 -6.80 -1.53 6.85
CA LEU A 14 -6.71 -2.44 7.98
C LEU A 14 -6.23 -1.68 9.22
N THR A 15 -6.92 -1.89 10.34
CA THR A 15 -6.40 -1.55 11.67
C THR A 15 -6.22 -2.85 12.44
N TRP A 16 -4.96 -3.26 12.65
CA TRP A 16 -4.62 -4.52 13.30
C TRP A 16 -3.71 -4.28 14.50
N ARG A 17 -4.16 -4.72 15.69
CA ARG A 17 -3.45 -4.57 16.97
C ARG A 17 -2.92 -3.15 17.25
N GLY A 18 -3.68 -2.13 16.87
CA GLY A 18 -3.30 -0.72 17.02
C GLY A 18 -2.39 -0.17 15.91
N THR A 19 -2.01 -1.00 14.94
CA THR A 19 -1.32 -0.58 13.73
C THR A 19 -2.31 -0.28 12.63
N PHE A 20 -2.11 0.84 11.93
CA PHE A 20 -2.93 1.27 10.81
C PHE A 20 -2.20 1.06 9.49
N GLY A 21 -2.90 0.54 8.49
CA GLY A 21 -2.49 0.53 7.09
C GLY A 21 -3.66 0.92 6.19
N ARG A 22 -3.42 1.77 5.20
CA ARG A 22 -4.42 2.14 4.20
C ARG A 22 -3.79 2.37 2.84
N ILE A 23 -4.43 1.87 1.79
CA ILE A 23 -4.07 2.12 0.40
C ILE A 23 -5.32 2.56 -0.35
N ARG A 24 -5.28 3.76 -0.91
CA ARG A 24 -6.33 4.34 -1.74
C ARG A 24 -5.86 4.42 -3.19
N PHE A 25 -6.65 3.85 -4.07
CA PHE A 25 -6.41 3.84 -5.51
C PHE A 25 -7.32 4.85 -6.19
N PHE A 26 -6.75 5.60 -7.11
CA PHE A 26 -7.42 6.50 -8.03
C PHE A 26 -7.07 6.06 -9.45
N ASP A 27 -7.69 6.67 -10.46
CA ASP A 27 -7.53 6.26 -11.86
C ASP A 27 -6.07 6.14 -12.33
N HIS A 28 -5.19 7.01 -11.84
CA HIS A 28 -3.80 7.13 -12.28
C HIS A 28 -2.81 7.34 -11.14
N ARG A 29 -3.24 7.19 -9.88
CA ARG A 29 -2.37 7.35 -8.72
C ARG A 29 -2.82 6.46 -7.58
N VAL A 30 -1.90 6.19 -6.68
CA VAL A 30 -2.17 5.55 -5.41
C VAL A 30 -1.68 6.47 -4.30
N THR A 31 -2.34 6.43 -3.15
CA THR A 31 -1.85 7.04 -1.91
C THR A 31 -1.87 5.98 -0.84
N ALA A 32 -0.85 5.96 0.02
CA ALA A 32 -0.78 4.99 1.09
C ALA A 32 -0.35 5.65 2.41
N GLU A 33 -0.84 5.10 3.51
CA GLU A 33 -0.57 5.56 4.86
C GLU A 33 -0.32 4.35 5.76
N THR A 34 0.65 4.47 6.66
CA THR A 34 0.99 3.39 7.60
C THR A 34 1.47 3.94 8.93
N SER A 35 1.14 3.24 10.01
CA SER A 35 1.81 3.40 11.30
C SER A 35 2.67 2.18 11.65
N PHE A 36 2.78 1.19 10.75
CA PHE A 36 3.56 -0.02 11.00
C PHE A 36 5.05 0.30 10.95
N GLU A 37 5.79 -0.09 11.99
CA GLU A 37 7.22 0.24 12.15
C GLU A 37 7.51 1.75 12.07
N ARG A 38 6.56 2.60 12.47
CA ARG A 38 6.69 4.06 12.48
C ARG A 38 6.22 4.62 13.82
N ASP A 39 6.82 5.73 14.24
CA ASP A 39 6.48 6.40 15.51
C ASP A 39 5.11 7.09 15.49
N ALA A 40 4.59 7.38 14.28
CA ALA A 40 3.30 7.99 14.06
C ALA A 40 2.73 7.56 12.70
N LEU A 41 1.44 7.87 12.48
CA LEU A 41 0.80 7.69 11.18
C LEU A 41 1.56 8.49 10.11
N THR A 42 2.10 7.78 9.13
CA THR A 42 3.00 8.33 8.11
C THR A 42 2.42 8.11 6.73
N THR A 43 2.39 9.15 5.90
CA THR A 43 2.06 9.04 4.48
C THR A 43 3.26 8.53 3.71
N VAL A 44 3.07 7.51 2.87
CA VAL A 44 4.10 7.00 1.98
C VAL A 44 4.41 8.04 0.91
N PRO A 45 5.69 8.44 0.71
CA PRO A 45 6.07 9.43 -0.29
C PRO A 45 6.05 8.79 -1.69
N MET A 46 4.86 8.62 -2.26
CA MET A 46 4.65 7.89 -3.52
C MET A 46 5.47 8.41 -4.70
N ALA A 47 5.85 9.69 -4.70
CA ALA A 47 6.73 10.27 -5.72
C ALA A 47 8.18 9.72 -5.69
N SER A 48 8.62 9.20 -4.55
CA SER A 48 9.95 8.62 -4.34
C SER A 48 9.96 7.09 -4.47
N VAL A 49 8.80 6.47 -4.68
CA VAL A 49 8.67 5.01 -4.79
C VAL A 49 9.25 4.54 -6.12
N ARG A 50 10.22 3.61 -6.04
CA ARG A 50 10.90 2.99 -7.18
C ARG A 50 10.29 1.65 -7.58
N GLY A 51 9.55 1.03 -6.67
CA GLY A 51 8.84 -0.21 -6.92
C GLY A 51 8.03 -0.64 -5.70
N TRP A 52 7.26 -1.70 -5.88
CA TRP A 52 6.41 -2.24 -4.85
C TRP A 52 6.44 -3.77 -4.88
N ARG A 53 6.10 -4.41 -3.77
CA ARG A 53 5.86 -5.86 -3.70
C ARG A 53 4.91 -6.16 -2.55
N ILE A 54 4.38 -7.37 -2.52
CA ILE A 54 3.57 -7.86 -1.41
C ILE A 54 4.29 -9.02 -0.78
N GLU A 55 4.47 -8.96 0.53
CA GLU A 55 5.11 -10.00 1.31
C GLU A 55 4.17 -10.47 2.43
N PRO A 56 4.26 -11.75 2.84
CA PRO A 56 3.64 -12.18 4.09
C PRO A 56 4.16 -11.34 5.26
N CYS A 57 3.27 -10.85 6.13
CA CYS A 57 3.67 -10.05 7.28
C CYS A 57 3.36 -10.74 8.61
N ASP A 58 2.15 -11.31 8.73
CA ASP A 58 1.74 -12.18 9.83
C ASP A 58 0.75 -13.24 9.31
N PHE A 59 0.23 -14.11 10.18
CA PHE A 59 -0.66 -15.21 9.79
C PHE A 59 -1.99 -14.76 9.16
N ASP A 60 -2.46 -13.56 9.50
CA ASP A 60 -3.70 -12.94 9.01
C ASP A 60 -3.47 -11.61 8.29
N ALA A 61 -2.21 -11.23 8.03
CA ALA A 61 -1.87 -9.95 7.41
C ALA A 61 -0.75 -10.06 6.37
N VAL A 62 -0.88 -9.30 5.29
CA VAL A 62 0.17 -9.09 4.30
C VAL A 62 0.70 -7.67 4.39
N CYS A 63 1.93 -7.48 3.96
CA CYS A 63 2.60 -6.18 3.89
C CYS A 63 2.79 -5.79 2.43
N VAL A 64 2.17 -4.68 2.03
CA VAL A 64 2.53 -4.00 0.78
C VAL A 64 3.75 -3.14 1.07
N GLU A 65 4.88 -3.53 0.50
CA GLU A 65 6.13 -2.79 0.61
C GLU A 65 6.24 -1.78 -0.54
N PHE A 66 6.36 -0.50 -0.20
CA PHE A 66 6.71 0.57 -1.12
C PHE A 66 8.19 0.91 -0.92
N VAL A 67 9.01 0.57 -1.91
CA VAL A 67 10.46 0.71 -1.86
C VAL A 67 10.86 2.07 -2.42
N THR A 68 11.61 2.84 -1.64
CA THR A 68 12.24 4.10 -2.05
C THR A 68 13.77 3.95 -2.01
N ASP A 69 14.50 4.99 -2.40
CA ASP A 69 15.98 4.96 -2.34
C ASP A 69 16.49 4.99 -0.88
N ASP A 70 15.73 5.58 0.04
CA ASP A 70 16.14 5.79 1.44
C ASP A 70 15.54 4.75 2.41
N ASP A 71 14.34 4.24 2.12
CA ASP A 71 13.57 3.41 3.04
C ASP A 71 12.54 2.53 2.32
N THR A 72 12.03 1.51 3.03
CA THR A 72 10.88 0.71 2.62
C THR A 72 9.70 0.96 3.57
N TYR A 73 8.59 1.43 3.00
CA TYR A 73 7.36 1.66 3.75
C TYR A 73 6.47 0.44 3.65
N ARG A 74 6.17 -0.18 4.79
CA ARG A 74 5.30 -1.35 4.87
C ARG A 74 3.90 -0.95 5.28
N VAL A 75 2.92 -1.29 4.46
CA VAL A 75 1.51 -1.02 4.72
C VAL A 75 0.79 -2.35 4.94
N LEU A 76 0.27 -2.55 6.15
CA LEU A 76 -0.49 -3.75 6.49
C LEU A 76 -1.83 -3.75 5.75
N LEU A 77 -2.17 -4.90 5.17
CA LEU A 77 -3.49 -5.22 4.62
C LEU A 77 -3.94 -6.59 5.10
N ASP A 78 -5.26 -6.81 5.05
CA ASP A 78 -5.83 -8.12 5.31
C ASP A 78 -5.43 -9.08 4.18
N THR A 79 -5.13 -10.33 4.52
CA THR A 79 -4.88 -11.40 3.53
C THR A 79 -5.99 -11.55 2.49
N ILE A 80 -7.25 -11.26 2.84
CA ILE A 80 -8.39 -11.32 1.92
C ILE A 80 -8.25 -10.27 0.81
N ASP A 81 -7.64 -9.12 1.11
CA ASP A 81 -7.46 -8.00 0.18
C ASP A 81 -6.22 -8.15 -0.71
N GLU A 82 -5.34 -9.12 -0.45
CA GLU A 82 -4.05 -9.30 -1.12
C GLU A 82 -4.19 -9.29 -2.66
N ARG A 83 -5.09 -10.12 -3.19
CA ARG A 83 -5.29 -10.24 -4.65
C ARG A 83 -5.86 -8.97 -5.27
N LEU A 84 -6.71 -8.27 -4.53
CA LEU A 84 -7.31 -7.03 -4.99
C LEU A 84 -6.27 -5.91 -5.00
N ALA A 85 -5.44 -5.85 -3.97
CA ALA A 85 -4.30 -4.94 -3.88
C ALA A 85 -3.28 -5.20 -5.01
N ASP A 86 -2.86 -6.45 -5.23
CA ASP A 86 -1.93 -6.81 -6.33
C ASP A 86 -2.48 -6.36 -7.68
N HIS A 87 -3.75 -6.63 -7.98
CA HIS A 87 -4.36 -6.22 -9.24
C HIS A 87 -4.39 -4.70 -9.42
N ALA A 88 -4.80 -3.96 -8.38
CA ALA A 88 -4.89 -2.50 -8.43
C ALA A 88 -3.51 -1.84 -8.50
N LEU A 89 -2.52 -2.34 -7.76
CA LEU A 89 -1.14 -1.87 -7.81
C LEU A 89 -0.50 -2.14 -9.17
N ARG A 90 -0.71 -3.32 -9.77
CA ARG A 90 -0.24 -3.62 -11.14
C ARG A 90 -0.77 -2.64 -12.17
N ARG A 91 -2.05 -2.27 -12.05
CA ARG A 91 -2.70 -1.33 -12.96
C ARG A 91 -2.13 0.09 -12.85
N VAL A 92 -1.79 0.53 -11.63
CA VAL A 92 -1.40 1.93 -11.36
C VAL A 92 0.12 2.12 -11.39
N LEU A 93 0.88 1.18 -10.83
CA LEU A 93 2.32 1.26 -10.63
C LEU A 93 3.14 0.32 -11.53
N GLY A 94 2.48 -0.57 -12.28
CA GLY A 94 3.15 -1.59 -13.09
C GLY A 94 3.54 -2.84 -12.30
N ALA A 95 4.36 -3.70 -12.89
CA ALA A 95 4.72 -4.99 -12.29
C ALA A 95 5.43 -4.84 -10.93
N PRO A 96 5.18 -5.75 -9.97
CA PRO A 96 5.88 -5.71 -8.70
C PRO A 96 7.36 -6.08 -8.88
N LEU A 97 8.16 -5.64 -7.91
CA LEU A 97 9.50 -6.13 -7.69
C LEU A 97 9.47 -7.62 -7.32
N PRO A 98 10.58 -8.36 -7.53
CA PRO A 98 10.75 -9.68 -6.98
C PRO A 98 10.62 -9.65 -5.45
N SER A 99 10.17 -10.76 -4.88
CA SER A 99 10.11 -10.90 -3.43
C SER A 99 11.48 -10.65 -2.79
N ALA A 100 11.46 -10.06 -1.60
CA ALA A 100 12.66 -9.90 -0.79
C ALA A 100 13.10 -11.31 -0.35
N SER A 101 14.14 -11.84 -0.99
CA SER A 101 14.62 -13.22 -0.77
C SER A 101 15.11 -13.48 0.65
#